data_AF-A0AAP0N5M6-F1
#
_entry.id   AF-A0AAP0N5M6-F1
#
_cell.length_a   1.000
_cell.length_b   1.000
_cell.length_c   1.000
_cell.angle_alpha   90.00
_cell.angle_beta   90.00
_cell.angle_gamma   90.00
#
_symmetry.space_group_name_H-M   'P 1'
#
loop_
_entity.id
_entity.type
_entity.pdbx_description
1 polymer ?
#
loop_
_entity_poly.entity_id
_entity_poly.type
_entity_poly.pdbx_seq_one_letter_code
_entity_poly.pdbx_strand_id
1 'polypeptide(L)'
;MIFNLVLDACVRFGSSLKGQQLIELMPRIGVIADAQSIVIIARIHEMNGQRDEIKKFKDHIDRISIPLVRHYRQFYDSLLSLHFKFSDIEAAARLALDMCRIRESLPNQKDNKDPQKPCLVPIASHNLKAGLKIHIVPELLQKDSVLKVKSKQELIIFRNAKLVLSNRSLAKLINGYKKVGKISELSRILITIQKGLGSLKEASLCSDVIDACIHLGWLETAHDILDDIELAGVPMGLITYMSLLTAYYKGRMFREAKALLRQMRKADLGLDMSDEMLVSTCRSEVYTKASSSIQISDLAECLVWEMREEEKAIPPLVYELNSSMYFFCKAKMIGDALKTYRRIQEMKIQPTVQTFAYLVHGYSSMEMYREITILWGDIKRNMEIGNLVISRDLFELLLLNFLRGGYFERVMEVVDHLKQQNMYTDKWMYKSEFLKFHKDLYRNLKASKARTEAQNKRLEFVRAFRKWVGID
;
A
#
# COMPACT_ATOMS: atom_id res chain seq x y z
N MET A 1 -4.95 22.87 -8.34
CA MET A 1 -5.72 23.07 -7.09
C MET A 1 -7.01 22.22 -6.97
N ILE A 2 -8.09 22.42 -7.75
CA ILE A 2 -9.39 21.71 -7.53
C ILE A 2 -9.25 20.18 -7.51
N PHE A 3 -8.53 19.60 -8.49
CA PHE A 3 -8.27 18.16 -8.52
C PHE A 3 -7.58 17.66 -7.25
N ASN A 4 -6.55 18.36 -6.76
CA ASN A 4 -5.85 17.98 -5.53
C ASN A 4 -6.79 17.96 -4.32
N LEU A 5 -7.70 18.93 -4.21
CA LEU A 5 -8.69 18.97 -3.11
C LEU A 5 -9.66 17.78 -3.17
N VAL A 6 -10.20 17.48 -4.35
CA VAL A 6 -11.17 16.38 -4.51
C VAL A 6 -10.48 15.01 -4.36
N LEU A 7 -9.28 14.85 -4.91
CA LEU A 7 -8.49 13.62 -4.77
C LEU A 7 -8.06 13.40 -3.30
N ASP A 8 -7.66 14.45 -2.57
CA ASP A 8 -7.35 14.35 -1.14
C ASP A 8 -8.60 13.95 -0.34
N ALA A 9 -9.78 14.49 -0.67
CA ALA A 9 -11.04 14.05 -0.09
C ALA A 9 -11.31 12.56 -0.37
N CYS A 10 -11.05 12.08 -1.60
CA CYS A 10 -11.15 10.66 -1.91
C CYS A 10 -10.24 9.80 -1.00
N VAL A 11 -9.00 10.22 -0.75
CA VAL A 11 -8.10 9.51 0.16
C VAL A 11 -8.63 9.53 1.60
N ARG A 12 -9.08 10.69 2.10
CA ARG A 12 -9.60 10.85 3.48
C ARG A 12 -10.86 10.02 3.73
N PHE A 13 -11.78 9.97 2.77
CA PHE A 13 -13.06 9.27 2.88
C PHE A 13 -13.04 7.84 2.31
N GLY A 14 -11.87 7.29 1.98
CA GLY A 14 -11.77 5.91 1.51
C GLY A 14 -12.32 5.66 0.10
N SER A 15 -12.57 6.71 -0.69
CA SER A 15 -13.22 6.65 -2.00
C SER A 15 -12.21 6.39 -3.14
N SER A 16 -11.51 5.25 -3.08
CA SER A 16 -10.37 4.96 -3.96
C SER A 16 -10.75 4.70 -5.42
N LEU A 17 -11.95 4.15 -5.69
CA LEU A 17 -12.42 3.91 -7.05
C LEU A 17 -12.80 5.23 -7.72
N LYS A 18 -13.46 6.14 -6.97
CA LYS A 18 -13.76 7.49 -7.45
C LYS A 18 -12.48 8.30 -7.68
N GLY A 19 -11.50 8.16 -6.77
CA GLY A 19 -10.16 8.71 -6.94
C GLY A 19 -9.51 8.23 -8.25
N GLN A 20 -9.56 6.93 -8.54
CA GLN A 20 -9.02 6.37 -9.78
C GLN A 20 -9.67 6.97 -11.04
N GLN A 21 -10.99 7.16 -11.04
CA GLN A 21 -11.70 7.78 -12.17
C GLN A 21 -11.28 9.23 -12.40
N LEU A 22 -11.08 9.99 -11.31
CA LEU A 22 -10.59 11.37 -11.38
C LEU A 22 -9.16 11.45 -11.92
N ILE A 23 -8.28 10.53 -11.52
CA ILE A 23 -6.92 10.42 -12.05
C ILE A 23 -6.94 10.16 -13.57
N GLU A 24 -7.85 9.31 -14.05
CA GLU A 24 -8.03 9.05 -15.49
C GLU A 24 -8.69 10.22 -16.25
N LEU A 25 -9.43 11.09 -15.55
CA LEU A 25 -10.03 12.28 -16.13
C LEU A 25 -9.01 13.41 -16.31
N MET A 26 -8.07 13.57 -15.38
CA MET A 26 -7.00 14.60 -15.43
C MET A 26 -6.33 14.74 -16.81
N PRO A 27 -5.79 13.67 -17.43
CA PRO A 27 -5.14 13.79 -18.74
C PRO A 27 -6.11 14.13 -19.87
N ARG A 28 -7.39 13.75 -19.78
CA ARG A 28 -8.39 14.01 -20.84
C ARG A 28 -8.77 15.47 -20.97
N ILE A 29 -8.67 16.21 -19.87
CA ILE A 29 -8.98 17.64 -19.81
C ILE A 29 -7.71 18.50 -19.74
N GLY A 30 -6.52 17.89 -19.87
CA GLY A 30 -5.25 18.60 -19.90
C GLY A 30 -4.73 19.09 -18.54
N VAL A 31 -5.10 18.46 -17.42
CA VAL A 31 -4.54 18.82 -16.10
C VAL A 31 -3.07 18.41 -16.04
N ILE A 32 -2.23 19.36 -15.64
CA ILE A 32 -0.82 19.12 -15.30
C ILE A 32 -0.74 18.75 -13.82
N ALA A 33 -0.15 17.60 -13.52
CA ALA A 33 0.11 17.13 -12.16
C ALA A 33 1.34 17.82 -11.56
N ASP A 34 1.16 18.38 -10.37
CA ASP A 34 2.22 18.93 -9.53
C ASP A 34 2.71 17.87 -8.52
N ALA A 35 3.72 18.21 -7.70
CA ALA A 35 4.25 17.27 -6.72
C ALA A 35 3.17 16.72 -5.77
N GLN A 36 2.19 17.54 -5.40
CA GLN A 36 1.10 17.14 -4.53
C GLN A 36 0.11 16.19 -5.24
N SER A 37 -0.22 16.45 -6.50
CA SER A 37 -1.01 15.54 -7.34
C SER A 37 -0.38 14.15 -7.34
N ILE A 38 0.94 14.07 -7.54
CA ILE A 38 1.68 12.79 -7.59
C ILE A 38 1.58 12.04 -6.26
N VAL A 39 1.75 12.74 -5.13
CA VAL A 39 1.63 12.13 -3.80
C VAL A 39 0.21 11.59 -3.56
N ILE A 40 -0.82 12.34 -3.92
CA ILE A 40 -2.22 11.90 -3.75
C ILE A 40 -2.55 10.74 -4.70
N ILE A 41 -2.07 10.80 -5.95
CA ILE A 41 -2.18 9.72 -6.94
C ILE A 41 -1.57 8.42 -6.39
N ALA A 42 -0.37 8.49 -5.80
CA ALA A 42 0.28 7.35 -5.19
C ALA A 42 -0.55 6.76 -4.04
N ARG A 43 -1.17 7.59 -3.20
CA ARG A 43 -2.08 7.11 -2.14
C ARG A 43 -3.32 6.42 -2.70
N ILE A 44 -3.92 6.94 -3.76
CA ILE A 44 -5.08 6.30 -4.40
C ILE A 44 -4.69 4.95 -5.01
N HIS A 45 -3.55 4.87 -5.70
CA HIS A 45 -3.04 3.60 -6.22
C HIS A 45 -2.70 2.60 -5.10
N GLU A 46 -2.16 3.06 -3.97
CA GLU A 46 -1.91 2.22 -2.79
C GLU A 46 -3.21 1.64 -2.22
N MET A 47 -4.28 2.44 -2.12
CA MET A 47 -5.60 2.00 -1.69
C MET A 47 -6.21 0.96 -2.65
N ASN A 48 -5.88 1.05 -3.94
CA ASN A 48 -6.33 0.12 -4.98
C ASN A 48 -5.39 -1.07 -5.21
N GLY A 49 -4.25 -1.15 -4.51
CA GLY A 49 -3.27 -2.22 -4.71
C GLY A 49 -2.48 -2.15 -6.02
N GLN A 50 -2.44 -0.99 -6.69
CA GLN A 50 -1.91 -0.81 -8.04
C GLN A 50 -0.42 -0.43 -8.03
N ARG A 51 0.43 -1.38 -7.64
CA ARG A 51 1.89 -1.19 -7.50
C ARG A 51 2.56 -0.72 -8.79
N ASP A 52 2.20 -1.34 -9.90
CA ASP A 52 2.86 -1.08 -11.19
C ASP A 52 2.48 0.29 -11.76
N GLU A 53 1.34 0.86 -11.34
CA GLU A 53 1.00 2.24 -11.69
C GLU A 53 1.91 3.25 -10.97
N ILE A 54 2.17 3.05 -9.66
CA ILE A 54 3.06 3.93 -8.90
C ILE A 54 4.51 3.88 -9.42
N LYS A 55 4.99 2.68 -9.78
CA LYS A 55 6.37 2.50 -10.29
C LYS A 55 6.68 3.38 -11.51
N LYS A 56 5.68 3.68 -12.35
CA LYS A 56 5.86 4.53 -13.55
C LYS A 56 6.25 5.96 -13.22
N PHE A 57 5.94 6.43 -12.01
CA PHE A 57 6.30 7.77 -11.57
C PHE A 57 7.70 7.81 -10.96
N LYS A 58 8.24 6.67 -10.50
CA LYS A 58 9.49 6.59 -9.72
C LYS A 58 10.68 7.17 -10.50
N ASP A 59 10.88 6.76 -11.74
CA ASP A 59 12.03 7.21 -12.56
C ASP A 59 12.06 8.71 -12.79
N HIS A 60 10.89 9.37 -12.77
CA HIS A 60 10.77 10.82 -12.88
C HIS A 60 11.01 11.51 -11.53
N ILE A 61 10.60 10.89 -10.42
CA ILE A 61 10.74 11.44 -9.08
C ILE A 61 12.17 11.33 -8.56
N ASP A 62 12.87 10.24 -8.88
CA ASP A 62 14.24 10.01 -8.44
C ASP A 62 15.25 11.00 -9.06
N ARG A 63 14.85 11.73 -10.10
CA ARG A 63 15.69 12.76 -10.77
C ARG A 63 15.55 14.15 -10.16
N ILE A 64 14.66 14.33 -9.18
CA ILE A 64 14.36 15.63 -8.59
C ILE A 64 15.49 16.06 -7.64
N SER A 65 15.71 17.37 -7.53
CA SER A 65 16.64 17.95 -6.56
C SER A 65 16.36 17.55 -5.11
N ILE A 66 17.44 17.36 -4.33
CA ILE A 66 17.42 16.94 -2.92
C ILE A 66 16.46 17.77 -2.02
N PRO A 67 16.37 19.12 -2.14
CA PRO A 67 15.47 19.92 -1.30
C PRO A 67 13.98 19.53 -1.44
N LEU A 68 13.60 18.98 -2.59
CA LEU A 68 12.21 18.64 -2.90
C LEU A 68 11.83 17.22 -2.45
N VAL A 69 12.82 16.35 -2.17
CA VAL A 69 12.61 14.94 -1.81
C VAL A 69 11.68 14.76 -0.60
N ARG A 70 11.72 15.70 0.37
CA ARG A 70 10.82 15.69 1.53
C ARG A 70 9.33 15.73 1.15
N HIS A 71 8.99 16.38 0.04
CA HIS A 71 7.62 16.49 -0.44
C HIS A 71 7.13 15.16 -1.02
N TYR A 72 8.05 14.30 -1.47
CA TYR A 72 7.76 12.97 -2.01
C TYR A 72 7.86 11.84 -0.98
N ARG A 73 8.09 12.14 0.31
CA ARG A 73 8.12 11.13 1.39
C ARG A 73 6.94 10.16 1.29
N GLN A 74 5.73 10.69 1.12
CA GLN A 74 4.51 9.89 1.06
C GLN A 74 4.35 9.08 -0.23
N PHE A 75 4.96 9.54 -1.33
CA PHE A 75 5.03 8.74 -2.55
C PHE A 75 5.83 7.46 -2.28
N TYR A 76 7.02 7.58 -1.69
CA TYR A 76 7.84 6.43 -1.33
C TYR A 76 7.16 5.56 -0.27
N ASP A 77 6.43 6.17 0.68
CA ASP A 77 5.67 5.49 1.73
C ASP A 77 4.61 4.56 1.11
N SER A 78 3.86 5.07 0.12
CA SER A 78 2.88 4.31 -0.65
C SER A 78 3.50 3.20 -1.48
N LEU A 79 4.62 3.47 -2.14
CA LEU A 79 5.31 2.47 -2.96
C LEU A 79 5.88 1.33 -2.09
N LEU A 80 6.50 1.67 -0.95
CA LEU A 80 7.03 0.72 0.02
C LEU A 80 5.91 -0.13 0.64
N SER A 81 4.79 0.49 1.02
CA SER A 81 3.57 -0.19 1.47
C SER A 81 3.09 -1.23 0.46
N LEU A 82 3.07 -0.89 -0.83
CA LEU A 82 2.69 -1.84 -1.89
C LEU A 82 3.73 -2.95 -2.07
N HIS A 83 5.03 -2.69 -1.96
CA HIS A 83 6.02 -3.77 -1.99
C HIS A 83 5.78 -4.79 -0.89
N PHE A 84 5.49 -4.33 0.34
CA PHE A 84 5.15 -5.22 1.44
C PHE A 84 3.82 -5.97 1.24
N LYS A 85 2.78 -5.32 0.71
CA LYS A 85 1.50 -5.99 0.39
C LYS A 85 1.64 -7.12 -0.64
N PHE A 86 2.60 -7.01 -1.55
CA PHE A 86 2.93 -8.05 -2.52
C PHE A 86 3.96 -9.07 -1.97
N SER A 87 4.38 -8.95 -0.70
CA SER A 87 5.48 -9.73 -0.12
C SER A 87 6.77 -9.72 -0.95
N ASP A 88 7.01 -8.64 -1.69
CA ASP A 88 8.20 -8.44 -2.54
C ASP A 88 9.27 -7.71 -1.72
N ILE A 89 9.87 -8.46 -0.79
CA ILE A 89 10.83 -7.95 0.19
C ILE A 89 12.09 -7.43 -0.50
N GLU A 90 12.54 -8.09 -1.57
CA GLU A 90 13.69 -7.66 -2.35
C GLU A 90 13.45 -6.33 -3.06
N ALA A 91 12.25 -6.08 -3.60
CA ALA A 91 11.93 -4.77 -4.15
C ALA A 91 11.78 -3.68 -3.07
N ALA A 92 11.23 -4.03 -1.89
CA ALA A 92 11.20 -3.12 -0.75
C ALA A 92 12.62 -2.73 -0.30
N ALA A 93 13.53 -3.70 -0.21
CA ALA A 93 14.93 -3.48 0.10
C ALA A 93 15.62 -2.60 -0.94
N ARG A 94 15.44 -2.89 -2.24
CA ARG A 94 15.98 -2.06 -3.32
C ARG A 94 15.48 -0.62 -3.20
N LEU A 95 14.19 -0.42 -2.93
CA LEU A 95 13.64 0.92 -2.74
C LEU A 95 14.28 1.64 -1.54
N ALA A 96 14.47 0.93 -0.42
CA ALA A 96 15.16 1.49 0.76
C ALA A 96 16.60 1.92 0.44
N LEU A 97 17.33 1.10 -0.33
CA LEU A 97 18.68 1.40 -0.78
C LEU A 97 18.71 2.57 -1.76
N ASP A 98 17.79 2.61 -2.73
CA ASP A 98 17.66 3.71 -3.69
C ASP A 98 17.45 5.03 -2.95
N MET A 99 16.58 5.07 -1.94
CA MET A 99 16.35 6.26 -1.12
C MET A 99 17.60 6.71 -0.36
N CYS A 100 18.46 5.79 0.06
CA CYS A 100 19.76 6.11 0.65
C CYS A 100 20.75 6.66 -0.39
N ARG A 101 20.66 6.18 -1.64
CA ARG A 101 21.53 6.51 -2.78
C ARG A 101 21.14 7.75 -3.59
N ILE A 102 19.93 8.33 -3.41
CA ILE A 102 19.53 9.62 -4.02
C ILE A 102 20.61 10.72 -3.80
N ARG A 103 21.50 10.52 -2.83
CA ARG A 103 22.69 11.31 -2.53
C ARG A 103 23.85 11.22 -3.53
N GLU A 104 24.10 10.10 -4.20
CA GLU A 104 25.38 9.85 -4.89
C GLU A 104 25.39 10.29 -6.36
N SER A 105 24.20 10.49 -6.96
CA SER A 105 24.06 10.56 -8.42
C SER A 105 23.68 11.93 -8.99
N LEU A 106 23.41 12.96 -8.18
CA LEU A 106 23.24 14.32 -8.72
C LEU A 106 24.56 15.09 -8.56
N PRO A 107 25.25 15.43 -9.68
CA PRO A 107 26.22 16.50 -9.66
C PRO A 107 25.54 17.76 -9.10
N ASN A 108 26.33 18.65 -8.51
CA ASN A 108 25.95 20.05 -8.35
C ASN A 108 25.56 20.61 -9.72
N GLN A 109 24.32 20.39 -10.18
CA GLN A 109 23.77 21.12 -11.30
C GLN A 109 23.64 22.54 -10.79
N LYS A 110 24.65 23.34 -11.18
CA LYS A 110 24.53 24.79 -11.28
C LYS A 110 23.15 25.11 -11.83
N ASP A 111 22.50 26.10 -11.22
CA ASP A 111 21.25 26.72 -11.63
C ASP A 111 21.06 26.78 -13.16
N ASN A 112 20.57 25.70 -13.77
CA ASN A 112 20.01 25.77 -15.10
C ASN A 112 18.58 26.26 -14.91
N LYS A 113 18.43 27.58 -15.08
CA LYS A 113 17.17 28.34 -15.05
C LYS A 113 16.18 27.96 -16.18
N ASP A 114 16.26 26.75 -16.71
CA ASP A 114 15.26 26.25 -17.65
C ASP A 114 14.23 25.41 -16.88
N PRO A 115 12.93 25.75 -16.93
CA PRO A 115 11.91 24.88 -16.36
C PRO A 115 12.00 23.52 -17.06
N GLN A 116 12.25 22.45 -16.28
CA GLN A 116 12.30 21.11 -16.83
C GLN A 116 10.99 20.82 -17.59
N LYS A 117 11.14 20.29 -18.81
CA LYS A 117 10.00 19.97 -19.67
C LYS A 117 9.05 19.00 -18.95
N PRO A 118 7.72 19.18 -19.06
CA PRO A 118 6.75 18.28 -18.45
C PRO A 118 6.99 16.84 -18.91
N CYS A 119 7.06 15.92 -17.95
CA CYS A 119 7.19 14.49 -18.19
C CYS A 119 5.81 13.90 -18.52
N LEU A 120 5.76 13.02 -19.52
CA LEU A 120 4.55 12.30 -19.91
C LEU A 120 4.55 10.91 -19.29
N VAL A 121 3.69 10.68 -18.30
CA VAL A 121 3.60 9.39 -17.61
C VAL A 121 2.31 8.67 -18.04
N PRO A 122 2.38 7.42 -18.53
CA PRO A 122 1.19 6.66 -18.86
C PRO A 122 0.40 6.30 -17.60
N ILE A 123 -0.88 6.66 -17.58
CA ILE A 123 -1.87 6.24 -16.59
C ILE A 123 -2.62 5.04 -17.19
N ALA A 124 -2.63 3.91 -16.47
CA ALA A 124 -2.98 2.57 -16.94
C ALA A 124 -1.87 1.87 -17.75
N SER A 125 -2.05 0.56 -17.98
CA SER A 125 -1.03 -0.32 -18.55
C SER A 125 -0.38 0.23 -19.82
N HIS A 126 0.95 0.14 -19.89
CA HIS A 126 1.76 0.55 -21.04
C HIS A 126 1.48 -0.27 -22.30
N ASN A 127 0.85 -1.44 -22.15
CA ASN A 127 0.46 -2.32 -23.26
C ASN A 127 -0.81 -1.86 -23.98
N LEU A 128 -1.47 -0.80 -23.50
CA LEU A 128 -2.63 -0.22 -24.17
C LEU A 128 -2.18 0.67 -25.33
N LYS A 129 -2.60 0.33 -26.56
CA LYS A 129 -2.29 1.10 -27.79
C LYS A 129 -2.70 2.58 -27.71
N ALA A 130 -3.73 2.90 -26.91
CA ALA A 130 -4.19 4.27 -26.64
C ALA A 130 -4.24 4.52 -25.12
N GLY A 131 -3.08 4.50 -24.47
CA GLY A 131 -2.95 4.81 -23.04
C GLY A 131 -3.12 6.31 -22.76
N LEU A 132 -3.84 6.64 -21.69
CA LEU A 132 -3.89 8.01 -21.18
C LEU A 132 -2.49 8.40 -20.68
N LYS A 133 -2.04 9.63 -20.93
CA LYS A 133 -0.76 10.12 -20.42
C LYS A 133 -0.98 11.42 -19.67
N ILE A 134 -0.50 11.48 -18.43
CA ILE A 134 -0.55 12.69 -17.62
C ILE A 134 0.74 13.47 -17.78
N HIS A 135 0.59 14.79 -17.91
CA HIS A 135 1.71 15.71 -17.86
C HIS A 135 2.07 15.96 -16.40
N ILE A 136 3.34 15.78 -16.06
CA ILE A 136 3.86 15.95 -14.72
C ILE A 136 4.97 16.98 -14.74
N VAL A 137 4.92 17.93 -13.81
CA VAL A 137 6.08 18.79 -13.49
C VAL A 137 6.47 18.51 -12.05
N PRO A 138 7.46 17.63 -11.81
CA PRO A 138 7.79 17.21 -10.46
C PRO A 138 8.34 18.34 -9.57
N GLU A 139 9.01 19.33 -10.16
CA GLU A 139 9.50 20.51 -9.44
C GLU A 139 8.39 21.51 -9.10
N LEU A 140 7.21 21.36 -9.71
CA LEU A 140 6.10 22.27 -9.48
C LEU A 140 5.51 22.02 -8.08
N LEU A 141 5.69 23.00 -7.21
CA LEU A 141 4.99 23.13 -5.95
C LEU A 141 4.08 24.35 -6.05
N GLN A 142 2.76 24.15 -6.12
CA GLN A 142 1.81 25.27 -5.99
C GLN A 142 1.99 25.90 -4.60
N LYS A 143 2.32 27.20 -4.54
CA LYS A 143 2.78 27.90 -3.32
C LYS A 143 1.78 27.91 -2.15
N ASP A 144 0.51 27.53 -2.38
CA ASP A 144 -0.56 27.58 -1.38
C ASP A 144 -1.01 26.21 -0.83
N SER A 145 -0.36 25.10 -1.22
CA SER A 145 -0.86 23.75 -0.92
C SER A 145 -0.23 23.09 0.31
N VAL A 146 -0.49 23.64 1.50
CA VAL A 146 -0.27 22.94 2.77
C VAL A 146 -1.43 21.97 3.07
N LEU A 147 -1.73 21.02 2.16
CA LEU A 147 -2.51 19.86 2.60
C LEU A 147 -1.52 18.84 3.13
N LYS A 148 -1.42 18.74 4.47
CA LYS A 148 -0.87 17.55 5.10
C LYS A 148 -1.82 16.40 4.80
N VAL A 149 -1.59 15.70 3.69
CA VAL A 149 -2.21 14.39 3.44
C VAL A 149 -1.81 13.52 4.63
N LYS A 150 -2.77 13.03 5.42
CA LYS A 150 -2.44 12.19 6.58
C LYS A 150 -2.12 10.79 6.07
N SER A 151 -0.87 10.33 6.20
CA SER A 151 -0.55 8.91 6.02
C SER A 151 -1.03 8.14 7.25
N LYS A 152 -1.63 6.96 7.04
CA LYS A 152 -2.06 6.05 8.12
C LYS A 152 -0.88 5.26 8.71
N GLN A 153 0.22 5.12 7.97
CA GLN A 153 1.37 4.31 8.36
C GLN A 153 2.62 5.08 7.94
N GLU A 154 3.36 5.67 8.88
CA GLU A 154 4.64 6.30 8.55
C GLU A 154 5.71 5.21 8.43
N LEU A 155 5.85 4.61 7.25
CA LEU A 155 6.93 3.67 6.91
C LEU A 155 8.24 4.42 6.65
N ILE A 156 8.15 5.68 6.23
CA ILE A 156 9.32 6.52 5.92
C ILE A 156 9.27 7.82 6.74
N ILE A 157 10.42 8.14 7.34
CA ILE A 157 10.65 9.32 8.16
C ILE A 157 11.63 10.24 7.42
N PHE A 158 11.46 11.55 7.58
CA PHE A 158 12.43 12.52 7.09
C PHE A 158 13.26 13.05 8.28
N ARG A 159 14.54 12.64 8.38
CA ARG A 159 15.46 13.01 9.46
C ARG A 159 16.80 13.46 8.86
N ASN A 160 17.38 14.54 9.39
CA ASN A 160 18.67 15.08 8.93
C ASN A 160 18.74 15.29 7.40
N ALA A 161 17.66 15.83 6.82
CA ALA A 161 17.50 16.02 5.38
C ALA A 161 17.50 14.73 4.53
N LYS A 162 17.31 13.55 5.13
CA LYS A 162 17.29 12.25 4.45
C LYS A 162 15.97 11.52 4.69
N LEU A 163 15.57 10.71 3.71
CA LEU A 163 14.52 9.70 3.89
C LEU A 163 15.12 8.49 4.59
N VAL A 164 14.52 8.08 5.70
CA VAL A 164 14.97 6.98 6.55
C VAL A 164 13.79 6.04 6.79
N LEU A 165 14.06 4.75 6.83
CA LEU A 165 13.09 3.74 7.21
C LEU A 165 12.64 3.94 8.66
N SER A 166 11.33 3.86 8.92
CA SER A 166 10.81 3.79 10.28
C SER A 166 10.96 2.41 10.88
N ASN A 167 10.85 2.28 12.20
CA ASN A 167 10.88 0.99 12.90
C ASN A 167 9.81 0.02 12.38
N ARG A 168 8.64 0.52 11.93
CA ARG A 168 7.60 -0.32 11.30
C ARG A 168 8.06 -0.92 9.98
N SER A 169 8.74 -0.11 9.14
CA SER A 169 9.25 -0.59 7.87
C SER A 169 10.45 -1.52 8.03
N LEU A 170 11.31 -1.27 9.02
CA LEU A 170 12.41 -2.16 9.40
C LEU A 170 11.86 -3.49 9.91
N ALA A 171 10.86 -3.47 10.79
CA ALA A 171 10.19 -4.67 11.28
C ALA A 171 9.63 -5.54 10.15
N LYS A 172 8.95 -4.92 9.17
CA LYS A 172 8.48 -5.60 7.95
C LYS A 172 9.61 -6.23 7.14
N LEU A 173 10.71 -5.50 6.95
CA LEU A 173 11.88 -5.98 6.22
C LEU A 173 12.53 -7.17 6.92
N ILE A 174 12.78 -7.06 8.23
CA ILE A 174 13.42 -8.09 9.06
C ILE A 174 12.56 -9.36 9.10
N ASN A 175 11.26 -9.23 9.39
CA ASN A 175 10.34 -10.36 9.40
C ASN A 175 10.29 -11.05 8.02
N GLY A 176 10.24 -10.27 6.93
CA GLY A 176 10.26 -10.77 5.56
C GLY A 176 11.50 -11.60 5.22
N TYR A 177 12.70 -11.05 5.44
CA TYR A 177 13.95 -11.76 5.18
C TYR A 177 14.13 -13.00 6.06
N LYS A 178 13.71 -12.91 7.32
CA LYS A 178 13.74 -14.04 8.26
C LYS A 178 12.88 -15.21 7.79
N LYS A 179 11.67 -14.94 7.30
CA LYS A 179 10.77 -15.99 6.76
C LYS A 179 11.32 -16.68 5.52
N VAL A 180 12.00 -15.93 4.66
CA VAL A 180 12.63 -16.47 3.46
C VAL A 180 13.98 -17.15 3.78
N GLY A 181 14.51 -16.98 4.99
CA GLY A 181 15.80 -17.54 5.42
C GLY A 181 17.02 -16.84 4.81
N LYS A 182 16.86 -15.59 4.35
CA LYS A 182 17.92 -14.82 3.67
C LYS A 182 18.56 -13.80 4.62
N ILE A 183 19.08 -14.25 5.76
CA ILE A 183 19.63 -13.36 6.80
C ILE A 183 20.87 -12.61 6.32
N SER A 184 21.79 -13.25 5.59
CA SER A 184 22.99 -12.56 5.08
C SER A 184 22.70 -11.42 4.10
N GLU A 185 21.63 -11.55 3.32
CA GLU A 185 21.15 -10.47 2.47
C GLU A 185 20.58 -9.31 3.29
N LEU A 186 19.80 -9.61 4.35
CA LEU A 186 19.34 -8.62 5.31
C LEU A 186 20.51 -7.87 5.96
N SER A 187 21.51 -8.59 6.45
CA SER A 187 22.73 -8.01 7.05
C SER A 187 23.40 -7.03 6.09
N ARG A 188 23.61 -7.44 4.83
CA ARG A 188 24.20 -6.60 3.78
C ARG A 188 23.40 -5.32 3.53
N ILE A 189 22.07 -5.41 3.51
CA ILE A 189 21.18 -4.27 3.31
C ILE A 189 21.26 -3.32 4.51
N LEU A 190 21.20 -3.83 5.74
CA LEU A 190 21.30 -3.04 6.97
C LEU A 190 22.62 -2.27 7.05
N ILE A 191 23.73 -2.93 6.74
CA ILE A 191 25.06 -2.30 6.68
C ILE A 191 25.08 -1.16 5.64
N THR A 192 24.48 -1.39 4.47
CA THR A 192 24.44 -0.38 3.40
C THR A 192 23.58 0.83 3.79
N ILE A 193 22.41 0.60 4.40
CA ILE A 193 21.54 1.66 4.93
C ILE A 193 22.28 2.45 6.02
N GLN A 194 22.94 1.76 6.97
CA GLN A 194 23.70 2.39 8.04
C GLN A 194 24.82 3.29 7.50
N LYS A 195 25.59 2.82 6.50
CA LYS A 195 26.61 3.63 5.82
C LYS A 195 26.00 4.88 5.17
N GLY A 196 24.82 4.76 4.55
CA GLY A 196 24.10 5.89 3.94
C GLY A 196 23.60 6.94 4.94
N LEU A 197 23.27 6.53 6.18
CA LEU A 197 22.81 7.45 7.24
C LEU A 197 23.91 8.38 7.74
N GLY A 198 25.17 7.95 7.70
CA GLY A 198 26.34 8.83 7.90
C GLY A 198 26.56 9.32 9.32
N SER A 199 26.15 8.57 10.35
CA SER A 199 26.47 8.90 11.75
C SER A 199 27.57 7.98 12.30
N LEU A 200 28.58 8.63 12.87
CA LEU A 200 29.78 8.06 13.47
C LEU A 200 29.67 7.98 15.00
N LYS A 201 28.52 8.28 15.64
CA LYS A 201 28.51 8.45 17.11
C LYS A 201 27.28 8.09 17.96
N GLU A 202 26.12 7.67 17.44
CA GLU A 202 24.95 7.33 18.28
C GLU A 202 24.22 6.13 17.68
N ALA A 203 24.08 5.05 18.45
CA ALA A 203 23.36 3.78 18.19
C ALA A 203 23.38 3.28 16.73
N SER A 204 24.14 2.21 16.46
CA SER A 204 24.13 1.59 15.13
C SER A 204 22.77 0.92 14.87
N LEU A 205 22.16 1.21 13.71
CA LEU A 205 20.96 0.54 13.21
C LEU A 205 21.07 -0.99 13.37
N CYS A 206 22.25 -1.54 13.09
CA CYS A 206 22.49 -2.96 13.25
C CYS A 206 22.43 -3.43 14.71
N SER A 207 22.92 -2.64 15.68
CA SER A 207 22.76 -2.95 17.11
C SER A 207 21.30 -2.95 17.52
N ASP A 208 20.50 -2.00 17.04
CA ASP A 208 19.06 -1.93 17.35
C ASP A 208 18.32 -3.17 16.79
N VAL A 209 18.70 -3.63 15.60
CA VAL A 209 18.14 -4.85 14.99
C VAL A 209 18.53 -6.11 15.78
N ILE A 210 19.81 -6.24 16.16
CA ILE A 210 20.29 -7.37 16.97
C ILE A 210 19.59 -7.39 18.33
N ASP A 211 19.51 -6.24 18.99
CA ASP A 211 18.82 -6.09 20.27
C ASP A 211 17.33 -6.47 20.15
N ALA A 212 16.65 -6.02 19.09
CA ALA A 212 15.27 -6.41 18.84
C ALA A 212 15.13 -7.93 18.61
N CYS A 213 16.04 -8.55 17.86
CA CYS A 213 16.05 -10.00 17.66
C CYS A 213 16.28 -10.76 18.98
N ILE A 214 17.14 -10.26 19.86
CA ILE A 214 17.36 -10.83 21.21
C ILE A 214 16.07 -10.76 22.04
N HIS A 215 15.37 -9.63 22.02
CA HIS A 215 14.10 -9.46 22.74
C HIS A 215 13.01 -10.42 22.25
N LEU A 216 12.99 -10.73 20.96
CA LEU A 216 12.07 -11.73 20.38
C LEU A 216 12.53 -13.18 20.57
N GLY A 217 13.70 -13.42 21.17
CA GLY A 217 14.29 -14.75 21.33
C GLY A 217 14.86 -15.33 20.04
N TRP A 218 15.04 -14.53 18.98
CA TRP A 218 15.62 -14.93 17.70
C TRP A 218 17.15 -14.92 17.78
N LEU A 219 17.70 -15.70 18.71
CA LEU A 219 19.13 -15.64 19.06
C LEU A 219 20.06 -16.12 17.94
N GLU A 220 19.62 -17.07 17.11
CA GLU A 220 20.35 -17.50 15.92
C GLU A 220 20.45 -16.36 14.90
N THR A 221 19.31 -15.77 14.52
CA THR A 221 19.26 -14.60 13.63
C THR A 221 20.10 -13.42 14.15
N ALA A 222 20.07 -13.18 15.46
CA ALA A 222 20.89 -12.14 16.09
C ALA A 222 22.40 -12.39 15.92
N HIS A 223 22.84 -13.64 16.06
CA HIS A 223 24.25 -14.03 15.89
C HIS A 223 24.68 -14.00 14.42
N ASP A 224 23.85 -14.51 13.51
CA ASP A 224 24.13 -14.48 12.07
C ASP A 224 24.36 -13.05 11.58
N ILE A 225 23.49 -12.12 12.01
CA ILE A 225 23.64 -10.69 11.68
C ILE A 225 24.93 -10.13 12.28
N LEU A 226 25.27 -10.48 13.52
CA LEU A 226 26.51 -10.04 14.17
C LEU A 226 27.75 -10.51 13.39
N ASP A 227 27.79 -11.79 13.02
CA ASP A 227 28.89 -12.38 12.25
C ASP A 227 29.05 -11.71 10.89
N ASP A 228 27.95 -11.49 10.16
CA ASP A 228 27.98 -10.83 8.86
C ASP A 228 28.51 -9.38 8.94
N ILE A 229 28.18 -8.66 10.02
CA ILE A 229 28.64 -7.29 10.26
C ILE A 229 30.13 -7.26 10.57
N GLU A 230 30.61 -8.17 11.41
CA GLU A 230 32.03 -8.33 11.70
C GLU A 230 32.82 -8.68 10.44
N LEU A 231 32.32 -9.63 9.64
CA LEU A 231 32.92 -10.02 8.35
C LEU A 231 33.00 -8.83 7.38
N ALA A 232 32.04 -7.91 7.45
CA ALA A 232 32.05 -6.67 6.67
C ALA A 232 32.98 -5.58 7.25
N GLY A 233 33.70 -5.87 8.35
CA GLY A 233 34.64 -4.97 9.01
C GLY A 233 33.97 -3.77 9.71
N VAL A 234 32.69 -3.89 10.06
CA VAL A 234 31.96 -2.82 10.75
C VAL A 234 32.08 -3.04 12.26
N PRO A 235 32.66 -2.10 13.02
CA PRO A 235 32.87 -2.29 14.45
C PRO A 235 31.53 -2.29 15.20
N MET A 236 31.34 -3.30 16.06
CA MET A 236 30.18 -3.43 16.94
C MET A 236 30.53 -3.05 18.38
N GLY A 237 29.56 -2.46 19.08
CA GLY A 237 29.75 -2.00 20.46
C GLY A 237 29.71 -3.16 21.45
N LEU A 238 30.48 -3.05 22.54
CA LEU A 238 30.53 -4.04 23.63
C LEU A 238 29.15 -4.39 24.19
N ILE A 239 28.24 -3.40 24.27
CA ILE A 239 26.87 -3.58 24.77
C ILE A 239 26.13 -4.67 23.97
N THR A 240 26.26 -4.68 22.64
CA THR A 240 25.56 -5.65 21.78
C THR A 240 25.99 -7.08 22.07
N TYR A 241 27.29 -7.32 22.21
CA TYR A 241 27.82 -8.65 22.59
C TYR A 241 27.35 -9.07 23.98
N MET A 242 27.40 -8.14 24.95
CA MET A 242 26.97 -8.43 26.32
C MET A 242 25.47 -8.77 26.38
N SER A 243 24.63 -8.11 25.58
CA SER A 243 23.20 -8.42 25.46
C SER A 243 22.98 -9.84 24.91
N LEU A 244 23.67 -10.20 23.82
CA LEU A 244 23.55 -11.53 23.21
C LEU A 244 24.09 -12.64 24.15
N LEU A 245 25.23 -12.40 24.80
CA LEU A 245 25.82 -13.30 25.78
C LEU A 245 24.88 -13.55 26.98
N THR A 246 24.29 -12.47 27.50
CA THR A 246 23.28 -12.55 28.57
C THR A 246 22.09 -13.39 28.12
N ALA A 247 21.61 -13.20 26.88
CA ALA A 247 20.51 -13.97 26.34
C ALA A 247 20.84 -15.46 26.21
N TYR A 248 22.04 -15.81 25.75
CA TYR A 248 22.48 -17.22 25.69
C TYR A 248 22.54 -17.88 27.05
N TYR A 249 23.08 -17.20 28.08
CA TYR A 249 23.10 -17.75 29.44
C TYR A 249 21.69 -17.95 30.01
N LYS A 250 20.78 -17.00 29.78
CA LYS A 250 19.36 -17.14 30.16
C LYS A 250 18.68 -18.30 29.42
N GLY A 251 18.98 -18.47 28.14
CA GLY A 251 18.49 -19.57 27.31
C GLY A 251 19.17 -20.91 27.53
N ARG A 252 20.16 -21.01 28.45
CA ARG A 252 21.00 -22.20 28.69
C ARG A 252 21.78 -22.68 27.44
N MET A 253 22.03 -21.77 26.49
CA MET A 253 22.78 -22.00 25.25
C MET A 253 24.29 -21.79 25.50
N PHE A 254 24.87 -22.66 26.34
CA PHE A 254 26.23 -22.47 26.85
C PHE A 254 27.33 -22.67 25.80
N ARG A 255 27.06 -23.44 24.73
CA ARG A 255 28.04 -23.67 23.65
C ARG A 255 28.24 -22.40 22.84
N GLU A 256 27.12 -21.76 22.51
CA GLU A 256 27.01 -20.50 21.78
C GLU A 256 27.58 -19.34 22.60
N ALA A 257 27.27 -19.28 23.90
CA ALA A 257 27.88 -18.31 24.83
C ALA A 257 29.41 -18.42 24.85
N LYS A 258 29.96 -19.65 24.89
CA LYS A 258 31.42 -19.88 24.87
C LYS A 258 32.04 -19.51 23.53
N ALA A 259 31.33 -19.72 22.42
CA ALA A 259 31.78 -19.28 21.11
C ALA A 259 31.84 -17.74 21.03
N LEU A 260 30.78 -17.07 21.48
CA LEU A 260 30.68 -15.61 21.51
C LEU A 260 31.77 -14.97 22.38
N LEU A 261 32.09 -15.56 23.55
CA LEU A 261 33.22 -15.08 24.38
C LEU A 261 34.57 -15.12 23.64
N ARG A 262 34.80 -16.17 22.85
CA ARG A 262 36.03 -16.27 22.03
C ARG A 262 36.04 -15.22 20.92
N GLN A 263 34.89 -14.92 20.32
CA GLN A 263 34.74 -13.88 19.31
C GLN A 263 34.99 -12.48 19.90
N MET A 264 34.39 -12.17 21.06
CA MET A 264 34.64 -10.91 21.78
C MET A 264 36.12 -10.66 22.07
N ARG A 265 36.87 -11.71 22.45
CA ARG A 265 38.33 -11.61 22.68
C ARG A 265 39.12 -11.37 21.40
N LYS A 266 38.70 -11.97 20.27
CA LYS A 266 39.35 -11.75 18.97
C LYS A 266 39.10 -10.35 18.41
N ALA A 267 37.95 -9.75 18.72
CA ALA A 267 37.57 -8.41 18.32
C ALA A 267 38.28 -7.29 19.11
N ASP A 268 39.18 -7.63 20.04
CA ASP A 268 39.98 -6.71 20.87
C ASP A 268 39.14 -5.60 21.56
N LEU A 269 37.99 -5.99 22.12
CA LEU A 269 37.03 -5.07 22.75
C LEU A 269 37.50 -4.49 24.10
N GLY A 270 38.80 -4.51 24.40
CA GLY A 270 39.37 -3.95 25.64
C GLY A 270 38.85 -4.60 26.92
N LEU A 271 38.55 -5.91 26.88
CA LEU A 271 38.03 -6.65 28.01
C LEU A 271 39.15 -7.02 28.99
N ASP A 272 39.24 -6.30 30.10
CA ASP A 272 40.11 -6.63 31.24
C ASP A 272 39.46 -7.65 32.21
N MET A 273 38.26 -8.15 31.86
CA MET A 273 37.46 -9.05 32.68
C MET A 273 37.71 -10.53 32.34
N SER A 274 37.80 -11.39 33.36
CA SER A 274 37.88 -12.85 33.17
C SER A 274 36.57 -13.43 32.64
N ASP A 275 36.61 -14.58 31.98
CA ASP A 275 35.40 -15.29 31.51
C ASP A 275 34.43 -15.55 32.67
N GLU A 276 34.95 -15.85 33.86
CA GLU A 276 34.17 -16.07 35.07
C GLU A 276 33.47 -14.79 35.57
N MET A 277 34.14 -13.64 35.47
CA MET A 277 33.58 -12.32 35.79
C MET A 277 32.49 -11.90 34.79
N LEU A 278 32.67 -12.22 33.50
CA LEU A 278 31.65 -11.97 32.47
C LEU A 278 30.42 -12.87 32.67
N VAL A 279 30.63 -14.16 32.94
CA VAL A 279 29.55 -15.10 33.25
C VAL A 279 28.78 -14.66 34.49
N SER A 280 29.48 -14.25 35.55
CA SER A 280 28.83 -13.79 36.79
C SER A 280 28.05 -12.50 36.56
N THR A 281 28.59 -11.57 35.76
CA THR A 281 27.89 -10.33 35.37
C THR A 281 26.62 -10.61 34.58
N CYS A 282 26.68 -11.45 33.53
CA CYS A 282 25.52 -11.86 32.73
C CYS A 282 24.46 -12.63 33.55
N ARG A 283 24.88 -13.37 34.58
CA ARG A 283 23.99 -14.10 35.49
C ARG A 283 23.43 -13.22 36.62
N SER A 284 24.05 -12.08 36.91
CA SER A 284 23.63 -11.20 38.00
C SER A 284 22.25 -10.58 37.73
N GLU A 285 21.42 -10.48 38.77
CA GLU A 285 20.15 -9.76 38.72
C GLU A 285 20.32 -8.26 38.41
N VAL A 286 21.52 -7.71 38.62
CA VAL A 286 21.83 -6.28 38.46
C VAL A 286 22.02 -5.92 36.99
N TYR A 287 22.84 -6.66 36.24
CA TYR A 287 23.00 -6.43 34.79
C TYR A 287 21.73 -6.83 34.04
N THR A 288 21.03 -7.86 34.51
CA THR A 288 19.75 -8.26 33.93
C THR A 288 18.61 -7.30 34.24
N LYS A 289 18.57 -6.65 35.42
CA LYS A 289 17.67 -5.51 35.68
C LYS A 289 18.06 -4.28 34.89
N ALA A 290 19.34 -3.95 34.76
CA ALA A 290 19.80 -2.85 33.91
C ALA A 290 19.45 -3.08 32.43
N SER A 291 19.55 -4.33 31.96
CA SER A 291 19.19 -4.75 30.60
C SER A 291 17.69 -4.97 30.40
N SER A 292 16.91 -5.30 31.45
CA SER A 292 15.44 -5.39 31.39
C SER A 292 14.73 -4.07 31.73
N SER A 293 15.47 -3.10 32.27
CA SER A 293 15.04 -1.69 32.42
C SER A 293 15.37 -0.86 31.19
N ILE A 294 16.14 -1.41 30.23
CA ILE A 294 16.09 -0.93 28.84
C ILE A 294 14.67 -1.23 28.40
N GLN A 295 13.87 -0.18 28.19
CA GLN A 295 12.56 -0.27 27.57
C GLN A 295 12.66 -1.19 26.35
N ILE A 296 11.70 -2.12 26.17
CA ILE A 296 11.60 -2.91 24.94
C ILE A 296 11.79 -1.92 23.79
N SER A 297 12.80 -2.17 22.94
CA SER A 297 13.09 -1.22 21.88
C SER A 297 11.85 -1.03 21.01
N ASP A 298 11.57 0.21 20.60
CA ASP A 298 10.43 0.53 19.71
C ASP A 298 10.39 -0.40 18.47
N LEU A 299 11.55 -0.88 18.03
CA LEU A 299 11.69 -1.85 16.93
C LEU A 299 11.19 -3.25 17.31
N ALA A 300 11.51 -3.76 18.50
CA ALA A 300 11.00 -5.04 18.99
C ALA A 300 9.48 -5.02 19.12
N GLU A 301 8.90 -3.93 19.63
CA GLU A 301 7.43 -3.76 19.66
C GLU A 301 6.83 -3.76 18.25
N CYS A 302 7.45 -3.05 17.30
CA CYS A 302 7.03 -3.06 15.90
C CYS A 302 7.11 -4.46 15.27
N LEU A 303 8.12 -5.26 15.60
CA LEU A 303 8.25 -6.65 15.14
C LEU A 303 7.13 -7.54 15.68
N VAL A 304 6.83 -7.44 16.98
CA VAL A 304 5.72 -8.18 17.60
C VAL A 304 4.38 -7.77 16.97
N TRP A 305 4.19 -6.48 16.71
CA TRP A 305 2.99 -5.98 16.03
C TRP A 305 2.89 -6.52 14.60
N GLU A 306 3.98 -6.50 13.84
CA GLU A 306 3.99 -7.00 12.46
C GLU A 306 3.65 -8.49 12.38
N MET A 307 4.21 -9.30 13.28
CA MET A 307 3.91 -10.73 13.34
C MET A 307 2.42 -11.01 13.62
N ARG A 308 1.75 -10.16 14.40
CA ARG A 308 0.32 -10.29 14.72
C ARG A 308 -0.59 -9.84 13.58
N GLU A 309 -0.23 -8.78 12.86
CA GLU A 309 -1.07 -8.21 11.81
C GLU A 309 -1.02 -9.00 10.50
N GLU A 310 0.03 -9.79 10.29
CA GLU A 310 0.18 -10.61 9.10
C GLU A 310 -0.92 -11.66 8.93
N GLU A 311 -1.46 -12.20 10.04
CA GLU A 311 -2.58 -13.15 10.00
C GLU A 311 -3.86 -12.54 9.43
N LYS A 312 -3.99 -11.20 9.45
CA LYS A 312 -5.14 -10.46 8.91
C LYS A 312 -4.87 -9.89 7.53
N ALA A 313 -3.66 -10.08 6.99
CA ALA A 313 -3.26 -9.48 5.73
C ALA A 313 -3.94 -10.17 4.54
N ILE A 314 -4.34 -9.37 3.56
CA ILE A 314 -4.81 -9.87 2.26
C ILE A 314 -3.64 -10.62 1.60
N PRO A 315 -3.83 -11.88 1.15
CA PRO A 315 -2.75 -12.64 0.51
C PRO A 315 -2.16 -11.91 -0.71
N PRO A 316 -0.83 -11.90 -0.88
CA PRO A 316 -0.15 -11.22 -2.01
C PRO A 316 -0.72 -11.57 -3.38
N LEU A 317 -1.08 -12.83 -3.57
CA LEU A 317 -1.65 -13.36 -4.81
C LEU A 317 -2.95 -12.64 -5.23
N VAL A 318 -3.73 -12.11 -4.27
CA VAL A 318 -4.93 -11.31 -4.56
C VAL A 318 -4.55 -10.04 -5.33
N TYR A 319 -3.47 -9.37 -4.93
CA TYR A 319 -3.01 -8.16 -5.60
C TYR A 319 -2.48 -8.42 -7.01
N GLU A 320 -1.79 -9.54 -7.22
CA GLU A 320 -1.31 -9.97 -8.54
C GLU A 320 -2.46 -10.29 -9.50
N LEU A 321 -3.44 -11.07 -9.03
CA LEU A 321 -4.63 -11.41 -9.82
C LEU A 321 -5.48 -10.15 -10.11
N ASN A 322 -5.64 -9.26 -9.13
CA ASN A 322 -6.33 -7.98 -9.34
C ASN A 322 -5.60 -7.05 -10.31
N SER A 323 -4.26 -7.02 -10.29
CA SER A 323 -3.47 -6.25 -11.26
C SER A 323 -3.67 -6.77 -12.69
N SER A 324 -3.69 -8.09 -12.84
CA SER A 324 -4.00 -8.75 -14.11
C SER A 324 -5.43 -8.44 -14.58
N MET A 325 -6.41 -8.50 -13.68
CA MET A 325 -7.80 -8.14 -13.97
C MET A 325 -7.96 -6.67 -14.37
N TYR A 326 -7.29 -5.76 -13.65
CA TYR A 326 -7.28 -4.34 -14.02
C TYR A 326 -6.77 -4.15 -15.44
N PHE A 327 -5.65 -4.79 -15.78
CA PHE A 327 -5.09 -4.75 -17.13
C PHE A 327 -6.08 -5.27 -18.18
N PHE A 328 -6.57 -6.51 -18.03
CA PHE A 328 -7.47 -7.13 -19.01
C PHE A 328 -8.76 -6.32 -19.21
N CYS A 329 -9.37 -5.82 -18.13
CA CYS A 329 -10.57 -4.99 -18.22
C CYS A 329 -10.31 -3.67 -18.93
N LYS A 330 -9.18 -2.99 -18.65
CA LYS A 330 -8.80 -1.75 -19.37
C LYS A 330 -8.49 -2.01 -20.85
N ALA A 331 -7.95 -3.18 -21.17
CA ALA A 331 -7.70 -3.62 -22.54
C ALA A 331 -8.95 -4.15 -23.27
N LYS A 332 -10.13 -4.15 -22.62
CA LYS A 332 -11.37 -4.78 -23.11
C LYS A 332 -11.22 -6.28 -23.42
N MET A 333 -10.26 -6.96 -22.81
CA MET A 333 -10.02 -8.40 -22.92
C MET A 333 -10.83 -9.16 -21.86
N ILE A 334 -12.16 -9.05 -21.93
CA ILE A 334 -13.04 -9.54 -20.86
C ILE A 334 -12.96 -11.06 -20.65
N GLY A 335 -12.67 -11.83 -21.71
CA GLY A 335 -12.48 -13.28 -21.61
C GLY A 335 -11.34 -13.66 -20.68
N ASP A 336 -10.21 -12.95 -20.75
CA ASP A 336 -9.04 -13.21 -19.89
C ASP A 336 -9.24 -12.66 -18.48
N ALA A 337 -9.96 -11.54 -18.33
CA ALA A 337 -10.42 -11.07 -17.02
C ALA A 337 -11.28 -12.12 -16.31
N LEU A 338 -12.20 -12.78 -17.03
CA LEU A 338 -13.06 -13.83 -16.48
C LEU A 338 -12.33 -15.14 -16.20
N LYS A 339 -11.31 -15.49 -17.00
CA LYS A 339 -10.40 -16.61 -16.65
C LYS A 339 -9.69 -16.32 -15.32
N THR A 340 -9.22 -15.09 -15.13
CA THR A 340 -8.55 -14.66 -13.90
C THR A 340 -9.51 -14.70 -12.70
N TYR A 341 -10.75 -14.23 -12.88
CA TYR A 341 -11.78 -14.30 -11.84
C TYR A 341 -12.15 -15.75 -11.47
N ARG A 342 -12.28 -16.65 -12.45
CA ARG A 342 -12.49 -18.09 -12.18
C ARG A 342 -11.35 -18.69 -11.36
N ARG A 343 -10.10 -18.34 -11.68
CA ARG A 343 -8.94 -18.76 -10.89
C ARG A 343 -9.02 -18.30 -9.42
N ILE A 344 -9.49 -17.07 -9.16
CA ILE A 344 -9.74 -16.59 -7.78
C ILE A 344 -10.74 -17.52 -7.07
N GLN A 345 -11.83 -17.89 -7.74
CA GLN A 345 -12.86 -18.78 -7.19
C GLN A 345 -12.34 -20.21 -6.95
N GLU A 346 -11.65 -20.79 -7.93
CA GLU A 346 -11.09 -22.16 -7.88
C GLU A 346 -10.05 -22.31 -6.78
N MET A 347 -9.21 -21.27 -6.58
CA MET A 347 -8.22 -21.21 -5.50
C MET A 347 -8.82 -20.84 -4.14
N LYS A 348 -10.14 -20.65 -4.06
CA LYS A 348 -10.86 -20.21 -2.84
C LYS A 348 -10.29 -18.93 -2.23
N ILE A 349 -9.76 -18.05 -3.08
CA ILE A 349 -9.25 -16.75 -2.68
C ILE A 349 -10.45 -15.81 -2.57
N GLN A 350 -10.55 -15.06 -1.47
CA GLN A 350 -11.64 -14.10 -1.28
C GLN A 350 -11.50 -12.93 -2.28
N PRO A 351 -12.52 -12.69 -3.14
CA PRO A 351 -12.54 -11.52 -4.02
C PRO A 351 -12.59 -10.22 -3.22
N THR A 352 -11.97 -9.15 -3.72
CA THR A 352 -12.01 -7.83 -3.08
C THR A 352 -12.94 -6.87 -3.82
N VAL A 353 -13.16 -5.69 -3.22
CA VAL A 353 -13.88 -4.57 -3.86
C VAL A 353 -13.26 -4.25 -5.23
N GLN A 354 -11.93 -4.26 -5.34
CA GLN A 354 -11.22 -4.00 -6.60
C GLN A 354 -11.49 -5.10 -7.63
N THR A 355 -11.52 -6.38 -7.23
CA THR A 355 -11.86 -7.51 -8.12
C THR A 355 -13.17 -7.25 -8.85
N PHE A 356 -14.22 -6.90 -8.10
CA PHE A 356 -15.53 -6.62 -8.67
C PHE A 356 -15.58 -5.31 -9.44
N ALA A 357 -14.98 -4.24 -8.90
CA ALA A 357 -14.96 -2.93 -9.56
C ALA A 357 -14.32 -3.01 -10.95
N TYR A 358 -13.23 -3.75 -11.10
CA TYR A 358 -12.56 -3.93 -12.40
C TYR A 358 -13.45 -4.67 -13.40
N LEU A 359 -14.15 -5.73 -12.98
CA LEU A 359 -15.11 -6.45 -13.84
C LEU A 359 -16.27 -5.55 -14.24
N VAL A 360 -16.87 -4.81 -13.29
CA VAL A 360 -17.96 -3.86 -13.57
C VAL A 360 -17.49 -2.80 -14.57
N HIS A 361 -16.30 -2.24 -14.38
CA HIS A 361 -15.71 -1.30 -15.34
C HIS A 361 -15.46 -1.90 -16.71
N GLY A 362 -14.95 -3.14 -16.76
CA GLY A 362 -14.76 -3.89 -18.00
C GLY A 362 -16.07 -4.03 -18.76
N TYR A 363 -17.08 -4.64 -18.14
CA TYR A 363 -18.41 -4.81 -18.73
C TYR A 363 -19.06 -3.48 -19.13
N SER A 364 -18.99 -2.46 -18.27
CA SER A 364 -19.53 -1.12 -18.53
C SER A 364 -18.95 -0.50 -19.80
N SER A 365 -17.64 -0.65 -20.03
CA SER A 365 -16.94 -0.10 -21.21
C SER A 365 -17.30 -0.77 -22.54
N MET A 366 -18.03 -1.88 -22.47
CA MET A 366 -18.56 -2.65 -23.59
C MET A 366 -20.10 -2.71 -23.57
N GLU A 367 -20.75 -1.92 -22.72
CA GLU A 367 -22.22 -1.84 -22.58
C GLU A 367 -22.89 -3.18 -22.22
N MET A 368 -22.12 -4.09 -21.62
CA MET A 368 -22.55 -5.43 -21.20
C MET A 368 -23.27 -5.38 -19.84
N TYR A 369 -24.37 -4.63 -19.77
CA TYR A 369 -25.07 -4.37 -18.51
C TYR A 369 -25.76 -5.61 -17.92
N ARG A 370 -26.15 -6.57 -18.76
CA ARG A 370 -26.72 -7.85 -18.31
C ARG A 370 -25.70 -8.66 -17.51
N GLU A 371 -24.45 -8.66 -17.93
CA GLU A 371 -23.39 -9.38 -17.25
C GLU A 371 -23.07 -8.73 -15.89
N ILE A 372 -23.24 -7.42 -15.76
CA ILE A 372 -23.17 -6.72 -14.47
C ILE A 372 -24.29 -7.19 -13.52
N THR A 373 -25.48 -7.52 -14.01
CA THR A 373 -26.55 -8.06 -13.15
C THR A 373 -26.25 -9.47 -12.66
N ILE A 374 -25.59 -10.29 -13.48
CA ILE A 374 -25.10 -11.61 -13.08
C ILE A 374 -24.01 -11.46 -12.02
N LEU A 375 -23.02 -10.58 -12.27
CA LEU A 375 -21.94 -10.30 -11.32
C LEU A 375 -22.45 -9.77 -9.97
N TRP A 376 -23.56 -9.02 -9.98
CA TRP A 376 -24.20 -8.60 -8.73
C TRP A 376 -24.75 -9.76 -7.90
N GLY A 377 -25.18 -10.84 -8.53
CA GLY A 377 -25.49 -12.09 -7.82
C GLY A 377 -24.26 -12.64 -7.07
N ASP A 378 -23.08 -12.63 -7.70
CA ASP A 378 -21.83 -13.04 -7.07
C ASP A 378 -21.44 -12.12 -5.92
N ILE A 379 -21.58 -10.81 -6.11
CA ILE A 379 -21.30 -9.80 -5.08
C ILE A 379 -22.19 -10.05 -3.85
N LYS A 380 -23.50 -10.22 -4.04
CA LYS A 380 -24.44 -10.50 -2.94
C LYS A 380 -24.07 -11.75 -2.16
N ARG A 381 -23.76 -12.85 -2.85
CA ARG A 381 -23.31 -14.09 -2.17
C ARG A 381 -22.06 -13.88 -1.33
N ASN A 382 -21.08 -13.11 -1.83
CA ASN A 382 -19.88 -12.81 -1.06
C ASN A 382 -20.14 -11.87 0.13
N MET A 383 -21.13 -10.97 0.01
CA MET A 383 -21.59 -10.14 1.14
C MET A 383 -22.29 -10.98 2.21
N GLU A 384 -23.18 -11.90 1.83
CA GLU A 384 -23.93 -12.77 2.74
C GLU A 384 -23.02 -13.71 3.55
N ILE A 385 -21.96 -14.22 2.93
CA ILE A 385 -20.96 -15.09 3.57
C ILE A 385 -19.97 -14.28 4.45
N GLY A 386 -19.99 -12.94 4.36
CA GLY A 386 -19.06 -12.07 5.08
C GLY A 386 -17.66 -11.98 4.46
N ASN A 387 -17.47 -12.50 3.24
CA ASN A 387 -16.20 -12.47 2.51
C ASN A 387 -15.90 -11.11 1.85
N LEU A 388 -16.90 -10.23 1.74
CA LEU A 388 -16.75 -8.93 1.08
C LEU A 388 -17.42 -7.82 1.87
N VAL A 389 -16.62 -6.88 2.37
CA VAL A 389 -17.11 -5.58 2.83
C VAL A 389 -17.15 -4.64 1.63
N ILE A 390 -18.35 -4.40 1.11
CA ILE A 390 -18.56 -3.55 -0.05
C ILE A 390 -18.34 -2.06 0.29
N SER A 391 -17.68 -1.34 -0.61
CA SER A 391 -17.49 0.10 -0.48
C SER A 391 -18.67 0.88 -1.06
N ARG A 392 -18.93 2.08 -0.53
CA ARG A 392 -19.90 3.03 -1.11
C ARG A 392 -19.63 3.26 -2.60
N ASP A 393 -18.36 3.37 -2.99
CA ASP A 393 -17.97 3.61 -4.39
C ASP A 393 -18.37 2.45 -5.31
N LEU A 394 -18.28 1.19 -4.84
CA LEU A 394 -18.70 0.04 -5.64
C LEU A 394 -20.22 0.01 -5.79
N PHE A 395 -20.99 0.36 -4.75
CA PHE A 395 -22.43 0.54 -4.88
C PHE A 395 -22.80 1.67 -5.85
N GLU A 396 -22.15 2.83 -5.76
CA GLU A 396 -22.35 3.95 -6.70
C GLU A 396 -22.07 3.49 -8.14
N LEU A 397 -20.98 2.75 -8.35
CA LEU A 397 -20.62 2.19 -9.65
C LEU A 397 -21.68 1.21 -10.18
N LEU A 398 -22.18 0.30 -9.35
CA LEU A 398 -23.23 -0.65 -9.72
C LEU A 398 -24.54 0.08 -10.05
N LEU A 399 -24.96 1.01 -9.19
CA LEU A 399 -26.20 1.76 -9.34
C LEU A 399 -26.21 2.56 -10.64
N LEU A 400 -25.13 3.27 -10.95
CA LEU A 400 -24.98 4.01 -12.22
C LEU A 400 -25.05 3.07 -13.43
N ASN A 401 -24.42 1.90 -13.36
CA ASN A 401 -24.46 0.93 -14.48
C ASN A 401 -25.83 0.27 -14.65
N PHE A 402 -26.53 -0.05 -13.57
CA PHE A 402 -27.90 -0.55 -13.65
C PHE A 402 -28.87 0.49 -14.16
N LEU A 403 -28.67 1.77 -13.80
CA LEU A 403 -29.44 2.86 -14.38
C LEU A 403 -29.19 2.97 -15.88
N ARG A 404 -27.94 2.97 -16.35
CA ARG A 404 -27.62 2.99 -17.80
C ARG A 404 -28.27 1.83 -18.55
N GLY A 405 -28.19 0.62 -17.98
CA GLY A 405 -28.81 -0.58 -18.57
C GLY A 405 -30.33 -0.70 -18.40
N GLY A 406 -30.99 0.20 -17.65
CA GLY A 406 -32.43 0.16 -17.41
C GLY A 406 -32.89 -0.97 -16.47
N TYR A 407 -32.00 -1.52 -15.64
CA TYR A 407 -32.29 -2.61 -14.71
C TYR A 407 -32.80 -2.07 -13.36
N PHE A 408 -33.98 -1.45 -13.36
CA PHE A 408 -34.53 -0.74 -12.18
C PHE A 408 -34.78 -1.61 -10.96
N GLU A 409 -35.08 -2.90 -11.14
CA GLU A 409 -35.14 -3.86 -10.02
C GLU A 409 -33.81 -3.89 -9.27
N ARG A 410 -32.69 -4.05 -9.99
CA ARG A 410 -31.34 -4.09 -9.41
C ARG A 410 -30.93 -2.73 -8.85
N VAL A 411 -31.35 -1.63 -9.47
CA VAL A 411 -31.18 -0.28 -8.91
C VAL A 411 -31.82 -0.20 -7.52
N MET A 412 -33.08 -0.62 -7.38
CA MET A 412 -33.79 -0.54 -6.11
C MET A 412 -33.18 -1.48 -5.07
N GLU A 413 -32.72 -2.67 -5.45
CA GLU A 413 -31.95 -3.55 -4.57
C GLU A 413 -30.71 -2.83 -3.99
N VAL A 414 -29.89 -2.21 -4.84
CA VAL A 414 -28.68 -1.48 -4.38
C VAL A 414 -29.05 -0.28 -3.51
N VAL A 415 -30.11 0.45 -3.85
CA VAL A 415 -30.64 1.57 -3.04
C VAL A 415 -31.02 1.10 -1.65
N ASP A 416 -31.66 -0.06 -1.52
CA ASP A 416 -32.07 -0.58 -0.22
C ASP A 416 -30.87 -1.01 0.63
N HIS A 417 -29.83 -1.61 0.02
CA HIS A 417 -28.57 -1.88 0.73
C HIS A 417 -27.89 -0.59 1.21
N LEU A 418 -27.86 0.46 0.38
CA LEU A 418 -27.31 1.77 0.75
C LEU A 418 -28.06 2.38 1.94
N LYS A 419 -29.39 2.27 1.98
CA LYS A 419 -30.21 2.73 3.12
C LYS A 419 -29.95 1.91 4.37
N GLN A 420 -29.93 0.58 4.27
CA GLN A 420 -29.71 -0.34 5.39
C GLN A 420 -28.36 -0.09 6.06
N GLN A 421 -27.33 0.23 5.28
CA GLN A 421 -25.99 0.57 5.78
C GLN A 421 -25.80 2.06 6.11
N ASN A 422 -26.87 2.86 6.07
CA ASN A 422 -26.88 4.31 6.32
C ASN A 422 -25.81 5.07 5.53
N MET A 423 -25.60 4.69 4.26
CA MET A 423 -24.64 5.32 3.37
C MET A 423 -25.26 6.54 2.66
N TYR A 424 -24.47 7.61 2.55
CA TYR A 424 -24.89 8.79 1.79
C TYR A 424 -25.17 8.45 0.32
N THR A 425 -26.27 9.00 -0.22
CA THR A 425 -26.68 8.81 -1.61
C THR A 425 -26.94 10.16 -2.29
N ASP A 426 -26.23 10.41 -3.40
CA ASP A 426 -26.47 11.58 -4.23
C ASP A 426 -27.66 11.35 -5.17
N LYS A 427 -28.87 11.59 -4.66
CA LYS A 427 -30.11 11.44 -5.43
C LYS A 427 -30.14 12.30 -6.69
N TRP A 428 -29.49 13.47 -6.66
CA TRP A 428 -29.47 14.38 -7.82
C TRP A 428 -28.64 13.79 -8.95
N MET A 429 -27.46 13.22 -8.64
CA MET A 429 -26.64 12.51 -9.61
C MET A 429 -27.43 11.38 -10.30
N TYR A 430 -28.16 10.57 -9.54
CA TYR A 430 -28.97 9.49 -10.10
C TYR A 430 -30.20 9.98 -10.88
N LYS A 431 -30.82 11.08 -10.45
CA LYS A 431 -31.88 11.78 -11.21
C LYS A 431 -31.36 12.24 -12.57
N SER A 432 -30.19 12.89 -12.58
CA SER A 432 -29.55 13.36 -13.81
C SER A 432 -29.23 12.21 -14.77
N GLU A 433 -28.66 11.11 -14.26
CA GLU A 433 -28.33 9.94 -15.08
C GLU A 433 -29.60 9.27 -15.65
N PHE A 434 -30.68 9.18 -14.87
CA PHE A 434 -31.96 8.69 -15.37
C PHE A 434 -32.53 9.57 -16.47
N LEU A 435 -32.54 10.90 -16.28
CA LEU A 435 -33.05 11.83 -17.29
C LEU A 435 -32.22 11.82 -18.57
N LYS A 436 -30.94 11.43 -18.50
CA LYS A 436 -30.06 11.30 -19.66
C LYS A 436 -30.41 10.09 -20.53
N PHE A 437 -30.69 8.93 -19.93
CA PHE A 437 -30.89 7.67 -20.66
C PHE A 437 -32.35 7.23 -20.81
N HIS A 438 -33.21 7.63 -19.88
CA HIS A 438 -34.55 7.05 -19.68
C HIS A 438 -35.65 8.10 -19.47
N LYS A 439 -35.46 9.35 -19.93
CA LYS A 439 -36.40 10.47 -19.74
C LYS A 439 -37.86 10.12 -20.04
N ASP A 440 -38.09 9.42 -21.15
CA ASP A 440 -39.44 9.09 -21.63
C ASP A 440 -39.89 7.68 -21.24
N LEU A 441 -39.06 6.94 -20.49
CA LEU A 441 -39.34 5.58 -20.07
C LEU A 441 -40.61 5.55 -19.20
N TYR A 442 -41.64 4.88 -19.72
CA TYR A 442 -42.96 4.73 -19.11
C TYR A 442 -43.70 6.02 -18.75
N ARG A 443 -43.35 7.17 -19.35
CA ARG A 443 -43.98 8.46 -19.07
C ARG A 443 -45.51 8.45 -19.27
N ASN A 444 -45.99 7.66 -20.24
CA ASN A 444 -47.40 7.57 -20.61
C ASN A 444 -48.04 6.20 -20.34
N LEU A 445 -47.31 5.25 -19.74
CA LEU A 445 -47.79 3.88 -19.53
C LEU A 445 -48.52 3.77 -18.17
N LYS A 446 -49.86 3.70 -18.21
CA LYS A 446 -50.69 3.38 -17.04
C LYS A 446 -50.51 1.89 -16.69
N ALA A 447 -50.54 1.54 -15.40
CA ALA A 447 -50.39 0.14 -14.95
C ALA A 447 -51.50 -0.77 -15.50
N SER A 448 -52.68 -0.19 -15.71
CA SER A 448 -53.83 -0.83 -16.38
C SER A 448 -53.60 -1.16 -17.87
N LYS A 449 -52.50 -0.72 -18.48
CA LYS A 449 -52.12 -1.04 -19.88
C LYS A 449 -50.93 -2.00 -19.98
N ALA A 450 -50.44 -2.55 -18.87
CA ALA A 450 -49.38 -3.56 -18.90
C ALA A 450 -49.92 -4.87 -19.48
N ARG A 451 -49.25 -5.41 -20.52
CA ARG A 451 -49.71 -6.61 -21.23
C ARG A 451 -49.28 -7.91 -20.55
N THR A 452 -48.29 -7.85 -19.66
CA THR A 452 -47.72 -9.01 -18.95
C THR A 452 -47.34 -8.66 -17.51
N GLU A 453 -47.31 -9.65 -16.62
CA GLU A 453 -46.87 -9.49 -15.23
C GLU A 453 -45.44 -8.95 -15.14
N ALA A 454 -44.54 -9.43 -16.01
CA ALA A 454 -43.16 -8.95 -16.09
C ALA A 454 -43.08 -7.46 -16.47
N GLN A 455 -43.94 -6.98 -17.38
CA GLN A 455 -44.00 -5.57 -17.74
C GLN A 455 -44.54 -4.72 -16.58
N ASN A 456 -45.51 -5.25 -15.82
CA ASN A 456 -46.04 -4.58 -14.65
C ASN A 456 -44.98 -4.43 -13.53
N LYS A 457 -44.25 -5.51 -13.20
CA LYS A 457 -43.14 -5.47 -12.23
C LYS A 457 -42.05 -4.47 -12.64
N ARG A 458 -41.68 -4.44 -13.92
CA ARG A 458 -40.71 -3.44 -14.44
C ARG A 458 -41.20 -2.01 -14.25
N LEU A 459 -42.48 -1.75 -14.51
CA LEU A 459 -43.10 -0.44 -14.31
C LEU A 459 -43.11 -0.03 -12.84
N GLU A 460 -43.38 -0.96 -11.92
CA GLU A 460 -43.34 -0.73 -10.47
C GLU A 460 -41.95 -0.27 -10.01
N PHE A 461 -40.89 -0.97 -10.43
CA PHE A 461 -39.52 -0.58 -10.07
C PHE A 461 -39.12 0.79 -10.64
N VAL A 462 -39.51 1.11 -11.88
CA VAL A 462 -39.26 2.45 -12.46
C VAL A 462 -39.99 3.53 -11.68
N ARG A 463 -41.25 3.29 -11.29
CA ARG A 463 -42.01 4.23 -10.46
C ARG A 463 -41.41 4.39 -9.07
N ALA A 464 -40.99 3.30 -8.43
CA ALA A 464 -40.31 3.33 -7.14
C ALA A 464 -39.03 4.16 -7.21
N PHE A 465 -38.24 3.99 -8.27
CA PHE A 465 -37.05 4.80 -8.52
C PHE A 465 -37.39 6.27 -8.73
N ARG A 466 -38.33 6.60 -9.63
CA ARG A 466 -38.77 7.99 -9.89
C ARG A 466 -39.22 8.69 -8.60
N LYS A 467 -40.02 8.01 -7.79
CA LYS A 467 -40.42 8.50 -6.46
C LYS A 467 -39.21 8.72 -5.55
N TRP A 468 -38.26 7.79 -5.52
CA TRP A 468 -37.07 7.89 -4.66
C TRP A 468 -36.18 9.10 -5.01
N VAL A 469 -36.02 9.41 -6.30
CA VAL A 469 -35.23 10.57 -6.78
C VAL A 469 -36.04 11.87 -6.95
N GLY A 470 -37.35 11.87 -6.68
CA GLY A 470 -38.21 13.05 -6.84
C GLY A 470 -38.38 13.47 -8.29
N ILE A 471 -38.74 12.53 -9.16
CA ILE A 471 -39.21 12.78 -10.53
C ILE A 471 -40.71 12.50 -10.56
N ASP A 472 -41.49 13.53 -10.87
CA ASP A 472 -42.94 13.46 -11.03
C ASP A 472 -43.36 12.75 -12.33
#